data_AF-X6FL97-F1
#
_entry.id   AF-X6FL97-F1
#
_cell.length_a   1.000
_cell.length_b   1.000
_cell.length_c   1.000
_cell.angle_alpha   90.00
_cell.angle_beta   90.00
_cell.angle_gamma   90.00
#
_symmetry.space_group_name_H-M   'P 1'
#
loop_
_entity.id
_entity.type
_entity.pdbx_description
1 polymer ?
#
loop_
_entity_poly.entity_id
_entity_poly.type
_entity_poly.pdbx_seq_one_letter_code
_entity_poly.pdbx_strand_id
1 'polypeptide(L)'
;MNRKLVLSRRNFLAQAAGLAMAGMLPRAALGQTGKRIQPIDATFLFIADVHACRMSSGLSPNCLEEGKTDAALLRNVAVLNGLAGRQWPVEIDGVATRLRSAGSRIDAPLGLVVGGDITDDGGGQITEPSEGTQLLQFSQRYQQGVGPDRVHMPVYVGLGNHDLDQNGSPPHVDWYRRELRDYVEVNHRPGVFFKPPVPATEYDVDTDCYSWDWGGLHLVQTHRFAGDTGHGAVSSLPWLKQDLATYAADGRPVILFQHYGWDTFSVERWDPAKRTYDDDGAGAPHWWSEADRQAMLAALKGYNVIAIFHGHQHEVPMIYKAMASTCSSRRLPIWVASRW
;
A
#
# COMPACT_ATOMS: atom_id res chain seq x y z
N MET A 1 11.13 33.70 68.26
CA MET A 1 12.14 32.63 68.32
C MET A 1 12.05 31.80 67.05
N ASN A 2 13.13 31.60 66.30
CA ASN A 2 13.14 30.61 65.21
C ASN A 2 14.58 30.15 64.93
N ARG A 3 14.84 28.83 64.94
CA ARG A 3 16.19 28.26 64.75
C ARG A 3 16.46 28.00 63.27
N LYS A 4 17.58 28.48 62.74
CA LYS A 4 18.11 28.04 61.44
C LYS A 4 18.78 26.68 61.61
N LEU A 5 18.38 25.69 60.80
CA LEU A 5 19.07 24.41 60.67
C LEU A 5 20.18 24.52 59.62
N VAL A 6 21.41 24.16 59.99
CA VAL A 6 22.55 24.06 59.08
C VAL A 6 22.76 22.59 58.72
N LEU A 7 22.53 22.23 57.46
CA LEU A 7 22.77 20.88 56.95
C LEU A 7 24.25 20.72 56.58
N SER A 8 24.92 19.74 57.21
CA SER A 8 26.32 19.41 56.97
C SER A 8 26.50 18.51 55.75
N ARG A 9 27.53 18.77 54.94
CA ARG A 9 27.87 18.03 53.70
C ARG A 9 28.16 16.53 53.89
N ARG A 10 28.21 16.00 55.12
CA ARG A 10 28.46 14.57 55.38
C ARG A 10 27.24 13.65 55.25
N ASN A 11 26.01 14.17 55.19
CA ASN A 11 24.81 13.34 55.07
C ASN A 11 24.39 13.02 53.61
N PHE A 12 25.08 13.56 52.60
CA PHE A 12 24.67 13.40 51.19
C PHE A 12 25.28 12.18 50.47
N LEU A 13 26.28 11.51 51.07
CA LEU A 13 26.99 10.38 50.45
C LEU A 13 26.60 9.00 51.03
N ALA A 14 25.67 8.94 51.98
CA ALA A 14 25.21 7.68 52.59
C ALA A 14 23.93 7.08 51.96
N GLN A 15 23.29 7.76 50.99
CA GLN A 15 22.09 7.28 50.30
C GLN A 15 22.32 6.87 48.83
N ALA A 16 23.57 6.86 48.35
CA ALA A 16 23.91 6.60 46.95
C ALA A 16 24.43 5.17 46.66
N ALA A 17 24.35 4.25 47.63
CA ALA A 17 25.03 2.93 47.56
C ALA A 17 24.08 1.72 47.76
N GLY A 18 22.81 1.84 47.37
CA GLY A 18 21.78 0.85 47.75
C GLY A 18 20.62 0.66 46.77
N LEU A 19 20.87 0.62 45.46
CA LEU A 19 19.87 0.20 44.45
C LEU A 19 20.54 -0.16 43.10
N ALA A 20 21.44 -1.16 43.13
CA ALA A 20 22.22 -1.60 41.95
C ALA A 20 22.27 -3.13 41.77
N MET A 21 21.17 -3.84 42.05
CA MET A 21 21.02 -5.28 41.78
C MET A 21 19.58 -5.64 41.37
N ALA A 22 19.18 -5.28 40.14
CA ALA A 22 17.95 -5.74 39.50
C ALA A 22 18.10 -5.82 37.96
N GLY A 23 19.25 -6.32 37.50
CA GLY A 23 19.70 -6.24 36.10
C GLY A 23 19.68 -7.55 35.31
N MET A 24 19.02 -8.61 35.78
CA MET A 24 18.88 -9.89 35.07
C MET A 24 17.50 -10.51 35.30
N LEU A 25 16.44 -9.82 34.86
CA LEU A 25 15.20 -10.50 34.50
C LEU A 25 15.28 -10.86 33.02
N PRO A 26 14.92 -12.09 32.60
CA PRO A 26 14.78 -12.37 31.18
C PRO A 26 13.76 -11.40 30.61
N ARG A 27 14.04 -10.82 29.44
CA ARG A 27 13.02 -10.08 28.67
C ARG A 27 11.80 -10.99 28.59
N ALA A 28 10.72 -10.62 29.27
CA ALA A 28 9.45 -11.28 29.07
C ALA A 28 9.19 -11.18 27.57
N ALA A 29 9.05 -12.33 26.90
CA ALA A 29 8.52 -12.36 25.56
C ALA A 29 7.22 -11.54 25.60
N LEU A 30 7.01 -10.67 24.60
CA LEU A 30 5.79 -9.90 24.46
C LEU A 30 4.63 -10.89 24.33
N GLY A 31 4.08 -11.26 25.48
CA GLY A 31 3.00 -12.22 25.58
C GLY A 31 1.81 -11.57 24.94
N GLN A 32 1.44 -12.08 23.77
CA GLN A 32 0.23 -11.68 23.06
C GLN A 32 -0.90 -11.72 24.08
N THR A 33 -1.34 -10.54 24.56
CA THR A 33 -2.45 -10.51 25.50
C THR A 33 -3.62 -11.10 24.77
N GLY A 34 -4.17 -12.20 25.31
CA GLY A 34 -5.09 -13.10 24.61
C GLY A 34 -6.48 -12.53 24.37
N LYS A 35 -6.59 -11.24 23.98
CA LYS A 35 -7.77 -10.66 23.38
C LYS A 35 -8.08 -11.47 22.14
N ARG A 36 -9.11 -12.30 22.24
CA ARG A 36 -9.67 -13.07 21.14
C ARG A 36 -10.08 -12.07 20.06
N ILE A 37 -9.31 -12.01 18.98
CA ILE A 37 -9.63 -11.21 17.79
C ILE A 37 -11.04 -11.64 17.36
N GLN A 38 -11.96 -10.67 17.30
CA GLN A 38 -13.33 -10.96 16.89
C GLN A 38 -13.33 -11.41 15.42
N PRO A 39 -14.26 -12.29 15.01
CA PRO A 39 -14.44 -12.59 13.59
C PRO A 39 -14.68 -11.28 12.83
N ILE A 40 -13.83 -11.01 11.85
CA ILE A 40 -13.93 -9.84 10.99
C ILE A 40 -14.67 -10.29 9.73
N ASP A 41 -15.75 -9.60 9.40
CA ASP A 41 -16.43 -9.74 8.12
C ASP A 41 -16.37 -8.38 7.42
N ALA A 42 -15.64 -8.34 6.30
CA ALA A 42 -15.26 -7.10 5.62
C ALA A 42 -15.15 -7.35 4.12
N THR A 43 -15.86 -6.56 3.32
CA THR A 43 -15.69 -6.54 1.86
C THR A 43 -14.97 -5.26 1.46
N PHE A 44 -13.76 -5.42 0.92
CA PHE A 44 -13.05 -4.37 0.18
C PHE A 44 -12.87 -4.84 -1.26
N LEU A 45 -12.84 -3.91 -2.20
CA LEU A 45 -12.45 -4.18 -3.59
C LEU A 45 -10.98 -3.77 -3.77
N PHE A 46 -10.26 -4.50 -4.61
CA PHE A 46 -8.90 -4.14 -5.04
C PHE A 46 -8.86 -4.06 -6.56
N ILE A 47 -8.27 -2.99 -7.07
CA ILE A 47 -7.91 -2.81 -8.49
C ILE A 47 -6.48 -2.27 -8.56
N ALA A 48 -5.84 -2.36 -9.71
CA ALA A 48 -4.58 -1.68 -10.03
C ALA A 48 -4.59 -1.36 -11.53
N ASP A 49 -3.54 -0.72 -12.02
CA ASP A 49 -3.23 -0.66 -13.45
C ASP A 49 -4.36 -0.01 -14.26
N VAL A 50 -4.87 1.12 -13.74
CA VAL A 50 -6.01 1.87 -14.33
C VAL A 50 -5.57 2.64 -15.57
N HIS A 51 -4.31 3.11 -15.61
CA HIS A 51 -3.70 3.85 -16.71
C HIS A 51 -4.63 4.90 -17.33
N ALA A 52 -5.10 5.85 -16.51
CA ALA A 52 -6.02 6.88 -16.96
C ALA A 52 -5.34 7.82 -17.97
N CYS A 53 -5.55 7.58 -19.27
CA CYS A 53 -5.01 8.42 -20.33
C CYS A 53 -5.67 9.81 -20.40
N ARG A 54 -4.97 10.76 -21.00
CA ARG A 54 -5.49 12.11 -21.28
C ARG A 54 -6.54 12.06 -22.41
N MET A 55 -7.71 12.66 -22.17
CA MET A 55 -8.84 12.60 -23.10
C MET A 55 -9.37 13.99 -23.52
N SER A 56 -9.12 15.03 -22.73
CA SER A 56 -9.70 16.38 -22.89
C SER A 56 -9.25 17.15 -24.15
N SER A 57 -8.20 16.70 -24.83
CA SER A 57 -7.69 17.28 -26.08
C SER A 57 -7.55 16.25 -27.20
N GLY A 58 -8.30 15.15 -27.10
CA GLY A 58 -8.12 13.94 -27.90
C GLY A 58 -7.32 12.89 -27.12
N LEU A 59 -7.67 11.62 -27.33
CA LEU A 59 -6.94 10.46 -26.80
C LEU A 59 -5.71 10.19 -27.68
N SER A 60 -4.58 9.83 -27.08
CA SER A 60 -3.39 9.42 -27.85
C SER A 60 -3.69 8.13 -28.63
N PRO A 61 -3.09 7.92 -29.83
CA PRO A 61 -3.31 6.71 -30.62
C PRO A 61 -3.02 5.42 -29.84
N ASN A 62 -1.90 5.37 -29.11
CA ASN A 62 -1.52 4.21 -28.29
C ASN A 62 -2.59 3.87 -27.24
N CYS A 63 -3.06 4.86 -26.47
CA CYS A 63 -4.13 4.64 -25.50
C CYS A 63 -5.44 4.17 -26.15
N LEU A 64 -5.75 4.62 -27.37
CA LEU A 64 -6.92 4.15 -28.11
C LEU A 64 -6.75 2.70 -28.57
N GLU A 65 -5.58 2.33 -29.10
CA GLU A 65 -5.24 0.97 -29.54
C GLU A 65 -5.22 -0.02 -28.36
N GLU A 66 -4.72 0.41 -27.20
CA GLU A 66 -4.72 -0.34 -25.95
C GLU A 66 -6.09 -0.35 -25.23
N GLY A 67 -7.08 0.40 -25.74
CA GLY A 67 -8.44 0.44 -25.20
C GLY A 67 -8.65 1.30 -23.95
N LYS A 68 -7.61 2.04 -23.52
CA LYS A 68 -7.57 2.99 -22.38
C LYS A 68 -8.45 4.24 -22.63
N THR A 69 -9.75 4.01 -22.71
CA THR A 69 -10.79 4.95 -23.15
C THR A 69 -11.72 5.34 -22.00
N ASP A 70 -12.37 6.52 -22.04
CA ASP A 70 -13.38 6.89 -21.03
C ASP A 70 -14.50 5.86 -20.92
N ALA A 71 -14.89 5.28 -22.06
CA ALA A 71 -15.87 4.20 -22.11
C ALA A 71 -15.41 2.93 -21.37
N ALA A 72 -14.11 2.64 -21.29
CA ALA A 72 -13.57 1.56 -20.47
C ALA A 72 -13.62 1.92 -18.98
N LEU A 73 -13.18 3.12 -18.60
CA LEU A 73 -13.25 3.61 -17.21
C LEU A 73 -14.71 3.61 -16.69
N LEU A 74 -15.66 4.10 -17.49
CA LEU A 74 -17.09 4.08 -17.15
C LEU A 74 -17.68 2.67 -17.02
N ARG A 75 -17.25 1.70 -17.86
CA ARG A 75 -17.64 0.30 -17.69
C ARG A 75 -17.10 -0.27 -16.37
N ASN A 76 -15.84 0.00 -16.06
CA ASN A 76 -15.20 -0.45 -14.83
C ASN A 76 -15.90 0.12 -13.59
N VAL A 77 -16.16 1.44 -13.55
CA VAL A 77 -16.96 2.10 -12.51
C VAL A 77 -18.35 1.47 -12.35
N ALA A 78 -19.06 1.20 -13.46
CA ALA A 78 -20.38 0.57 -13.42
C ALA A 78 -20.34 -0.87 -12.87
N VAL A 79 -19.27 -1.63 -13.15
CA VAL A 79 -19.05 -2.96 -12.56
C VAL A 79 -18.79 -2.84 -11.06
N LEU A 80 -17.84 -1.99 -10.64
CA LEU A 80 -17.49 -1.79 -9.23
C LEU A 80 -18.71 -1.42 -8.37
N ASN A 81 -19.51 -0.44 -8.83
CA ASN A 81 -20.76 -0.04 -8.18
C ASN A 81 -21.83 -1.16 -8.19
N GLY A 82 -21.79 -2.06 -9.17
CA GLY A 82 -22.75 -3.14 -9.39
C GLY A 82 -22.40 -4.50 -8.76
N LEU A 83 -21.29 -4.60 -8.01
CA LEU A 83 -20.86 -5.84 -7.33
C LEU A 83 -21.62 -6.13 -6.04
N ALA A 84 -22.05 -5.11 -5.30
CA ALA A 84 -22.81 -5.29 -4.06
C ALA A 84 -24.09 -6.11 -4.33
N GLY A 85 -24.31 -7.15 -3.52
CA GLY A 85 -25.46 -8.06 -3.66
C GLY A 85 -25.37 -9.08 -4.80
N ARG A 86 -24.31 -9.07 -5.63
CA ARG A 86 -23.94 -10.22 -6.50
C ARG A 86 -23.49 -11.40 -5.63
N GLN A 87 -23.20 -12.55 -6.24
CA GLN A 87 -22.65 -13.71 -5.52
C GLN A 87 -21.13 -13.78 -5.69
N TRP A 88 -20.42 -14.19 -4.64
CA TRP A 88 -19.02 -14.60 -4.76
C TRP A 88 -18.92 -15.80 -5.71
N PRO A 89 -17.94 -15.83 -6.64
CA PRO A 89 -17.82 -16.89 -7.61
C PRO A 89 -17.60 -18.23 -6.92
N VAL A 90 -18.45 -19.22 -7.23
CA VAL A 90 -18.24 -20.63 -6.86
C VAL A 90 -17.13 -21.27 -7.69
N GLU A 91 -16.92 -20.75 -8.90
CA GLU A 91 -16.02 -21.26 -9.93
C GLU A 91 -15.45 -20.08 -10.74
N ILE A 92 -14.21 -20.21 -11.19
CA ILE A 92 -13.56 -19.37 -12.21
C ILE A 92 -12.92 -20.33 -13.21
N ASP A 93 -13.16 -20.14 -14.51
CA ASP A 93 -12.59 -20.93 -15.62
C ASP A 93 -12.66 -22.47 -15.45
N GLY A 94 -13.81 -22.99 -15.00
CA GLY A 94 -13.98 -24.44 -14.75
C GLY A 94 -13.44 -24.93 -13.40
N VAL A 95 -12.83 -24.05 -12.59
CA VAL A 95 -12.16 -24.41 -11.34
C VAL A 95 -12.85 -23.79 -10.13
N ALA A 96 -13.33 -24.64 -9.21
CA ALA A 96 -13.99 -24.20 -7.99
C ALA A 96 -13.06 -23.30 -7.13
N THR A 97 -13.52 -22.10 -6.77
CA THR A 97 -12.69 -21.07 -6.12
C THR A 97 -12.28 -21.42 -4.70
N ARG A 98 -13.09 -22.27 -4.02
CA ARG A 98 -12.94 -22.64 -2.60
C ARG A 98 -12.92 -21.46 -1.63
N LEU A 99 -13.38 -20.28 -2.07
CA LEU A 99 -13.59 -19.13 -1.20
C LEU A 99 -14.59 -19.50 -0.10
N ARG A 100 -14.34 -19.04 1.13
CA ARG A 100 -15.21 -19.30 2.28
C ARG A 100 -16.66 -18.83 2.04
N SER A 101 -16.79 -17.75 1.28
CA SER A 101 -18.04 -17.07 0.95
C SER A 101 -18.59 -17.47 -0.43
N ALA A 102 -18.01 -18.46 -1.12
CA ALA A 102 -18.45 -18.90 -2.44
C ALA A 102 -19.97 -19.15 -2.51
N GLY A 103 -20.66 -18.50 -3.45
CA GLY A 103 -22.12 -18.57 -3.59
C GLY A 103 -22.94 -17.73 -2.61
N SER A 104 -22.34 -17.20 -1.54
CA SER A 104 -22.99 -16.17 -0.71
C SER A 104 -23.02 -14.83 -1.45
N ARG A 105 -23.83 -13.89 -0.97
CA ARG A 105 -23.80 -12.52 -1.50
C ARG A 105 -22.49 -11.83 -1.13
N ILE A 106 -22.06 -10.93 -2.00
CA ILE A 106 -21.03 -9.92 -1.76
C ILE A 106 -21.72 -8.77 -1.01
N ASP A 107 -21.19 -8.38 0.15
CA ASP A 107 -21.72 -7.24 0.91
C ASP A 107 -21.35 -5.90 0.27
N ALA A 108 -21.90 -4.80 0.77
CA ALA A 108 -21.54 -3.47 0.31
C ALA A 108 -20.04 -3.21 0.56
N PRO A 109 -19.24 -2.87 -0.48
CA PRO A 109 -17.83 -2.56 -0.29
C PRO A 109 -17.60 -1.39 0.65
N LEU A 110 -16.69 -1.60 1.60
CA LEU A 110 -16.27 -0.62 2.61
C LEU A 110 -15.27 0.38 2.03
N GLY A 111 -14.59 -0.02 0.95
CA GLY A 111 -13.74 0.83 0.14
C GLY A 111 -13.18 0.08 -1.07
N LEU A 112 -12.64 0.85 -2.00
CA LEU A 112 -11.85 0.43 -3.14
C LEU A 112 -10.40 0.79 -2.85
N VAL A 113 -9.51 -0.20 -2.83
CA VAL A 113 -8.07 0.02 -2.71
C VAL A 113 -7.45 -0.08 -4.08
N VAL A 114 -6.61 0.90 -4.44
CA VAL A 114 -5.97 1.00 -5.74
C VAL A 114 -4.47 0.69 -5.59
N GLY A 115 -3.98 -0.28 -6.34
CA GLY A 115 -2.63 -0.83 -6.25
C GLY A 115 -1.56 -0.09 -7.05
N GLY A 116 -1.77 1.19 -7.39
CA GLY A 116 -0.87 1.95 -8.26
C GLY A 116 -1.23 1.89 -9.75
N ASP A 117 -0.44 2.62 -10.53
CA ASP A 117 -0.65 2.97 -11.94
C ASP A 117 -2.06 3.53 -12.20
N ILE A 118 -2.37 4.60 -11.47
CA ILE A 118 -3.61 5.35 -11.62
C ILE A 118 -3.58 6.23 -12.89
N THR A 119 -2.40 6.67 -13.29
CA THR A 119 -2.11 7.39 -14.54
C THR A 119 -1.33 6.52 -15.53
N ASP A 120 -1.33 6.92 -16.79
CA ASP A 120 -0.59 6.25 -17.87
C ASP A 120 0.85 6.78 -18.03
N ASP A 121 1.10 8.03 -17.62
CA ASP A 121 2.41 8.69 -17.70
C ASP A 121 2.50 9.90 -16.75
N GLY A 122 2.14 9.71 -15.48
CA GLY A 122 2.30 10.67 -14.37
C GLY A 122 1.44 11.94 -14.42
N GLY A 123 0.98 12.37 -15.60
CA GLY A 123 0.19 13.60 -15.75
C GLY A 123 0.06 14.16 -17.17
N GLY A 124 0.98 13.88 -18.12
CA GLY A 124 1.02 14.61 -19.39
C GLY A 124 1.66 13.88 -20.57
N GLN A 125 1.18 14.18 -21.79
CA GLN A 125 1.53 13.47 -23.03
C GLN A 125 1.22 14.25 -24.36
N ILE A 126 1.21 15.58 -24.51
CA ILE A 126 1.44 16.80 -23.71
C ILE A 126 0.30 17.80 -24.14
N THR A 127 0.06 18.96 -23.54
CA THR A 127 0.96 20.12 -23.45
C THR A 127 0.49 21.10 -22.37
N GLU A 128 1.44 21.49 -21.52
CA GLU A 128 1.39 22.56 -20.51
C GLU A 128 0.92 23.94 -21.06
N PRO A 129 0.40 24.88 -20.21
CA PRO A 129 0.49 24.95 -18.75
C PRO A 129 -0.74 24.40 -17.98
N SER A 130 -0.52 24.05 -16.71
CA SER A 130 -1.51 23.47 -15.75
C SER A 130 -1.82 21.97 -15.93
N GLU A 131 -0.84 21.17 -16.39
CA GLU A 131 -1.11 19.78 -16.80
C GLU A 131 -1.05 18.75 -15.66
N GLY A 132 -2.23 18.45 -15.09
CA GLY A 132 -2.50 17.25 -14.27
C GLY A 132 -3.64 16.40 -14.88
N THR A 133 -3.66 16.27 -16.21
CA THR A 133 -4.88 15.87 -16.94
C THR A 133 -5.25 14.39 -16.82
N GLN A 134 -4.25 13.51 -16.72
CA GLN A 134 -4.46 12.08 -16.47
C GLN A 134 -4.99 11.83 -15.06
N LEU A 135 -4.39 12.48 -14.06
CA LEU A 135 -4.89 12.47 -12.68
C LEU A 135 -6.31 13.06 -12.58
N LEU A 136 -6.63 14.11 -13.34
CA LEU A 136 -7.99 14.64 -13.42
C LEU A 136 -8.97 13.60 -14.00
N GLN A 137 -8.57 12.88 -15.05
CA GLN A 137 -9.38 11.81 -15.64
C GLN A 137 -9.61 10.65 -14.67
N PHE A 138 -8.57 10.23 -13.93
CA PHE A 138 -8.69 9.25 -12.86
C PHE A 138 -9.64 9.73 -11.76
N SER A 139 -9.38 10.91 -11.18
CA SER A 139 -10.14 11.44 -10.05
C SER A 139 -11.61 11.74 -10.40
N GLN A 140 -11.92 12.13 -11.64
CA GLN A 140 -13.31 12.30 -12.09
C GLN A 140 -14.12 11.00 -12.14
N ARG A 141 -13.47 9.83 -12.18
CA ARG A 141 -14.10 8.49 -12.24
C ARG A 141 -13.98 7.73 -10.92
N TYR A 142 -12.85 7.83 -10.24
CA TYR A 142 -12.51 7.07 -9.05
C TYR A 142 -12.52 7.89 -7.75
N GLN A 143 -12.83 9.19 -7.76
CA GLN A 143 -13.25 9.87 -6.52
C GLN A 143 -14.65 9.39 -6.13
N GLN A 144 -14.86 9.08 -4.85
CA GLN A 144 -16.18 8.75 -4.33
C GLN A 144 -17.21 9.85 -4.69
N GLY A 145 -18.35 9.45 -5.24
CA GLY A 145 -19.40 10.38 -5.64
C GLY A 145 -20.76 9.74 -5.84
N VAL A 146 -21.62 10.50 -6.51
CA VAL A 146 -22.97 10.09 -6.91
C VAL A 146 -23.06 10.08 -8.44
N GLY A 147 -24.04 9.35 -8.99
CA GLY A 147 -24.23 9.24 -10.44
C GLY A 147 -23.53 8.02 -11.05
N PRO A 148 -23.73 7.74 -12.34
CA PRO A 148 -23.23 6.53 -12.99
C PRO A 148 -21.74 6.59 -13.35
N ASP A 149 -21.13 7.79 -13.30
CA ASP A 149 -19.79 8.08 -13.80
C ASP A 149 -18.71 8.12 -12.71
N ARG A 150 -19.10 7.88 -11.44
CA ARG A 150 -18.22 7.84 -10.27
C ARG A 150 -18.43 6.59 -9.44
N VAL A 151 -17.37 6.11 -8.79
CA VAL A 151 -17.45 5.07 -7.76
C VAL A 151 -18.23 5.55 -6.53
N HIS A 152 -19.02 4.67 -5.91
CA HIS A 152 -19.91 5.00 -4.77
C HIS A 152 -19.29 4.70 -3.39
N MET A 153 -18.07 4.19 -3.35
CA MET A 153 -17.35 3.77 -2.15
C MET A 153 -16.11 4.64 -1.88
N PRO A 154 -15.61 4.73 -0.63
CA PRO A 154 -14.33 5.38 -0.33
C PRO A 154 -13.19 4.75 -1.14
N VAL A 155 -12.23 5.56 -1.59
CA VAL A 155 -11.09 5.08 -2.38
C VAL A 155 -9.77 5.35 -1.66
N TYR A 156 -8.96 4.30 -1.54
CA TYR A 156 -7.63 4.31 -0.92
C TYR A 156 -6.58 4.21 -2.05
N VAL A 157 -5.87 5.30 -2.30
CA VAL A 157 -5.00 5.48 -3.47
C VAL A 157 -3.58 4.98 -3.18
N GLY A 158 -3.14 3.98 -3.93
CA GLY A 158 -1.72 3.64 -4.12
C GLY A 158 -1.18 4.25 -5.42
N LEU A 159 0.14 4.34 -5.53
CA LEU A 159 0.85 4.86 -6.71
C LEU A 159 1.87 3.82 -7.21
N GLY A 160 2.01 3.69 -8.53
CA GLY A 160 2.93 2.76 -9.20
C GLY A 160 4.12 3.44 -9.88
N ASN A 161 4.71 2.81 -10.89
CA ASN A 161 5.82 3.39 -11.66
C ASN A 161 5.36 4.35 -12.75
N HIS A 162 4.24 4.10 -13.43
CA HIS A 162 3.68 5.08 -14.38
C HIS A 162 3.25 6.38 -13.67
N ASP A 163 2.99 6.30 -12.37
CA ASP A 163 2.67 7.44 -11.51
C ASP A 163 3.92 8.24 -11.07
N LEU A 164 5.03 7.57 -10.73
CA LEU A 164 6.15 8.18 -10.01
C LEU A 164 7.44 8.37 -10.82
N ASP A 165 7.67 7.53 -11.83
CA ASP A 165 8.99 7.42 -12.47
C ASP A 165 9.17 8.50 -13.56
N GLN A 166 8.07 8.94 -14.17
CA GLN A 166 8.08 9.92 -15.24
C GLN A 166 8.63 11.28 -14.76
N ASN A 167 9.51 11.88 -15.57
CA ASN A 167 10.12 13.17 -15.28
C ASN A 167 9.39 14.31 -15.97
N GLY A 168 9.13 15.39 -15.23
CA GLY A 168 8.69 16.66 -15.81
C GLY A 168 9.80 17.37 -16.58
N SER A 169 9.44 18.36 -17.40
CA SER A 169 10.39 19.20 -18.14
C SER A 169 11.35 19.94 -17.20
N PRO A 170 12.67 19.98 -17.46
CA PRO A 170 13.61 20.79 -16.68
C PRO A 170 13.20 22.27 -16.65
N PRO A 171 13.26 22.95 -15.49
CA PRO A 171 13.88 22.52 -14.23
C PRO A 171 12.97 21.69 -13.30
N HIS A 172 11.74 21.38 -13.69
CA HIS A 172 10.72 20.78 -12.84
C HIS A 172 10.67 19.24 -12.94
N VAL A 173 11.82 18.57 -12.83
CA VAL A 173 11.93 17.11 -13.05
C VAL A 173 10.98 16.26 -12.20
N ASP A 174 10.62 16.69 -10.98
CA ASP A 174 9.67 15.98 -10.12
C ASP A 174 8.22 16.49 -10.22
N TRP A 175 7.81 17.17 -11.29
CA TRP A 175 6.47 17.74 -11.41
C TRP A 175 5.38 16.68 -11.18
N TYR A 176 5.31 15.69 -12.06
CA TYR A 176 4.23 14.68 -12.05
C TYR A 176 4.17 13.93 -10.71
N ARG A 177 5.32 13.42 -10.24
CA ARG A 177 5.41 12.72 -8.94
C ARG A 177 5.02 13.60 -7.74
N ARG A 178 5.19 14.93 -7.80
CA ARG A 178 4.65 15.85 -6.77
C ARG A 178 3.13 15.94 -6.84
N GLU A 179 2.54 16.15 -8.02
CA GLU A 179 1.08 16.25 -8.15
C GLU A 179 0.35 14.96 -7.70
N LEU A 180 0.93 13.79 -7.98
CA LEU A 180 0.32 12.53 -7.55
C LEU A 180 0.47 12.28 -6.04
N ARG A 181 1.57 12.76 -5.43
CA ARG A 181 1.75 12.77 -3.97
C ARG A 181 0.83 13.78 -3.29
N ASP A 182 0.69 15.00 -3.83
CA ASP A 182 -0.29 16.00 -3.38
C ASP A 182 -1.72 15.43 -3.42
N TYR A 183 -2.06 14.62 -4.43
CA TYR A 183 -3.36 13.93 -4.50
C TYR A 183 -3.54 12.88 -3.41
N VAL A 184 -2.51 12.07 -3.10
CA VAL A 184 -2.53 11.13 -1.96
C VAL A 184 -2.70 11.92 -0.65
N GLU A 185 -1.95 13.00 -0.47
CA GLU A 185 -2.03 13.86 0.73
C GLU A 185 -3.45 14.42 0.91
N VAL A 186 -4.01 15.05 -0.11
CA VAL A 186 -5.36 15.63 -0.08
C VAL A 186 -6.45 14.58 0.15
N ASN A 187 -6.26 13.33 -0.28
CA ASN A 187 -7.27 12.28 -0.10
C ASN A 187 -7.15 11.53 1.24
N HIS A 188 -5.98 11.56 1.91
CA HIS A 188 -5.70 10.69 3.05
C HIS A 188 -5.14 11.39 4.30
N ARG A 189 -4.31 12.43 4.18
CA ARG A 189 -3.62 13.05 5.33
C ARG A 189 -4.60 13.82 6.23
N PRO A 190 -4.78 13.44 7.51
CA PRO A 190 -5.63 14.20 8.43
C PRO A 190 -4.99 15.55 8.78
N GLY A 191 -5.71 16.65 8.54
CA GLY A 191 -5.30 18.00 8.92
C GLY A 191 -6.01 18.51 10.18
N VAL A 192 -5.47 19.57 10.79
CA VAL A 192 -6.13 20.27 11.93
C VAL A 192 -7.44 20.94 11.49
N PHE A 193 -7.47 21.48 10.26
CA PHE A 193 -8.63 22.18 9.70
C PHE A 193 -9.27 21.44 8.53
N PHE A 194 -8.46 20.75 7.72
CA PHE A 194 -8.92 20.00 6.56
C PHE A 194 -9.19 18.55 6.94
N LYS A 195 -10.38 18.06 6.61
CA LYS A 195 -10.74 16.64 6.72
C LYS A 195 -10.66 16.03 5.33
N PRO A 196 -9.70 15.14 5.05
CA PRO A 196 -9.64 14.47 3.76
C PRO A 196 -10.88 13.59 3.54
N PRO A 197 -11.28 13.32 2.28
CA PRO A 197 -12.40 12.42 1.96
C PRO A 197 -12.29 11.03 2.59
N VAL A 198 -11.09 10.46 2.67
CA VAL A 198 -10.84 9.11 3.19
C VAL A 198 -9.66 9.14 4.17
N PRO A 199 -9.87 9.61 5.42
CA PRO A 199 -8.79 9.85 6.36
C PRO A 199 -8.05 8.57 6.74
N ALA A 200 -6.72 8.63 6.64
CA ALA A 200 -5.84 7.62 7.22
C ALA A 200 -5.90 7.65 8.76
N THR A 201 -5.53 6.54 9.39
CA THR A 201 -5.23 6.46 10.83
C THR A 201 -3.83 7.03 11.11
N GLU A 202 -2.84 6.67 10.27
CA GLU A 202 -1.48 7.23 10.30
C GLU A 202 -1.05 7.60 8.88
N TYR A 203 -0.30 8.69 8.73
CA TYR A 203 0.19 9.19 7.43
C TYR A 203 1.65 9.65 7.56
N ASP A 204 2.54 9.07 6.76
CA ASP A 204 3.96 9.41 6.75
C ASP A 204 4.26 10.54 5.78
N VAL A 205 4.70 11.68 6.30
CA VAL A 205 4.90 12.91 5.50
C VAL A 205 6.13 12.81 4.59
N ASP A 206 7.11 11.97 4.94
CA ASP A 206 8.35 11.84 4.17
C ASP A 206 8.23 10.86 2.98
N THR A 207 7.21 9.98 2.99
CA THR A 207 7.04 8.93 1.97
C THR A 207 5.64 8.86 1.35
N ASP A 208 4.67 9.61 1.89
CA ASP A 208 3.23 9.59 1.60
C ASP A 208 2.52 8.26 1.89
N CYS A 209 3.25 7.26 2.39
CA CYS A 209 2.68 5.99 2.83
C CYS A 209 1.72 6.22 4.00
N TYR A 210 0.65 5.43 4.07
CA TYR A 210 -0.37 5.61 5.09
C TYR A 210 -1.02 4.29 5.49
N SER A 211 -1.60 4.26 6.69
CA SER A 211 -2.32 3.11 7.22
C SER A 211 -3.72 3.49 7.70
N TRP A 212 -4.64 2.53 7.73
CA TRP A 212 -5.97 2.71 8.30
C TRP A 212 -6.47 1.45 9.01
N ASP A 213 -7.13 1.66 10.14
CA ASP A 213 -7.81 0.58 10.88
C ASP A 213 -9.27 0.43 10.41
N TRP A 214 -9.72 -0.81 10.14
CA TRP A 214 -11.14 -1.09 9.90
C TRP A 214 -11.59 -2.38 10.59
N GLY A 215 -12.58 -2.32 11.47
CA GLY A 215 -13.23 -3.52 12.04
C GLY A 215 -12.30 -4.49 12.80
N GLY A 216 -11.11 -4.04 13.19
CA GLY A 216 -10.05 -4.88 13.77
C GLY A 216 -9.04 -5.42 12.75
N LEU A 217 -9.10 -5.02 11.48
CA LEU A 217 -7.98 -5.09 10.54
C LEU A 217 -7.12 -3.85 10.70
N HIS A 218 -5.86 -3.98 10.32
CA HIS A 218 -4.95 -2.89 10.03
C HIS A 218 -4.49 -3.00 8.59
N LEU A 219 -4.67 -1.95 7.80
CA LEU A 219 -4.43 -1.94 6.36
C LEU A 219 -3.40 -0.87 6.04
N VAL A 220 -2.42 -1.17 5.18
CA VAL A 220 -1.26 -0.31 4.94
C VAL A 220 -1.02 -0.15 3.44
N GLN A 221 -0.96 1.08 2.95
CA GLN A 221 -0.58 1.43 1.58
C GLN A 221 0.87 1.91 1.57
N THR A 222 1.70 1.28 0.73
CA THR A 222 3.14 1.54 0.62
C THR A 222 3.60 1.92 -0.79
N HIS A 223 2.65 2.31 -1.65
CA HIS A 223 2.83 2.77 -3.03
C HIS A 223 3.67 1.79 -3.85
N ARG A 224 4.72 2.25 -4.53
CA ARG A 224 5.46 1.45 -5.50
C ARG A 224 6.05 0.18 -4.86
N PHE A 225 6.70 0.35 -3.70
CA PHE A 225 7.25 -0.71 -2.87
C PHE A 225 7.59 -0.17 -1.47
N ALA A 226 7.34 -0.93 -0.40
CA ALA A 226 7.62 -0.47 0.99
C ALA A 226 9.10 -0.16 1.30
N GLY A 227 10.02 -0.64 0.47
CA GLY A 227 11.46 -0.34 0.56
C GLY A 227 11.95 0.75 -0.39
N ASP A 228 11.07 1.49 -1.08
CA ASP A 228 11.46 2.32 -2.21
C ASP A 228 12.47 3.43 -1.88
N THR A 229 13.46 3.61 -2.78
CA THR A 229 14.44 4.69 -2.78
C THR A 229 14.72 5.25 -4.18
N GLY A 230 13.95 4.82 -5.20
CA GLY A 230 14.07 5.33 -6.57
C GLY A 230 13.52 6.75 -6.70
N HIS A 231 13.97 7.48 -7.71
CA HIS A 231 13.55 8.87 -7.99
C HIS A 231 13.65 9.82 -6.79
N GLY A 232 14.56 9.54 -5.84
CA GLY A 232 14.76 10.36 -4.64
C GLY A 232 13.80 10.07 -3.48
N ALA A 233 12.97 9.02 -3.57
CA ALA A 233 12.09 8.61 -2.48
C ALA A 233 12.88 8.24 -1.20
N VAL A 234 12.27 8.47 -0.04
CA VAL A 234 12.74 7.95 1.24
C VAL A 234 12.12 6.56 1.46
N SER A 235 12.90 5.62 1.97
CA SER A 235 12.39 4.26 2.28
C SER A 235 11.41 4.31 3.44
N SER A 236 10.19 3.79 3.25
CA SER A 236 9.15 3.78 4.30
C SER A 236 9.30 2.64 5.31
N LEU A 237 10.30 1.75 5.16
CA LEU A 237 10.58 0.67 6.13
C LEU A 237 10.79 1.12 7.60
N PRO A 238 11.36 2.29 7.93
CA PRO A 238 11.42 2.79 9.29
C PRO A 238 10.03 3.17 9.83
N TRP A 239 9.23 3.89 9.02
CA TRP A 239 7.84 4.23 9.35
C TRP A 239 6.98 2.97 9.52
N LEU A 240 7.01 2.04 8.56
CA LEU A 240 6.25 0.79 8.58
C LEU A 240 6.51 -0.03 9.85
N LYS A 241 7.75 -0.07 10.35
CA LYS A 241 8.07 -0.73 11.62
C LYS A 241 7.41 -0.05 12.82
N GLN A 242 7.34 1.29 12.81
CA GLN A 242 6.71 2.08 13.86
C GLN A 242 5.18 2.00 13.80
N ASP A 243 4.60 2.09 12.61
CA ASP A 243 3.17 1.92 12.32
C ASP A 243 2.68 0.55 12.83
N LEU A 244 3.30 -0.55 12.38
CA LEU A 244 2.98 -1.90 12.84
C LEU A 244 3.18 -2.08 14.36
N ALA A 245 4.22 -1.49 14.94
CA ALA A 245 4.44 -1.55 16.39
C ALA A 245 3.40 -0.76 17.20
N THR A 246 2.80 0.27 16.60
CA THR A 246 1.80 1.15 17.22
C THR A 246 0.40 0.56 17.10
N TYR A 247 0.02 0.12 15.89
CA TYR A 247 -1.34 -0.23 15.54
C TYR A 247 -1.59 -1.75 15.41
N ALA A 248 -0.55 -2.57 15.14
CA ALA A 248 -0.69 -4.01 14.91
C ALA A 248 -0.01 -4.92 15.97
N ALA A 249 0.65 -4.36 16.98
CA ALA A 249 1.33 -5.13 18.04
C ALA A 249 0.39 -5.96 18.94
N ASP A 250 -0.93 -5.71 18.90
CA ASP A 250 -1.94 -6.55 19.56
C ASP A 250 -2.22 -7.88 18.82
N GLY A 251 -1.60 -8.08 17.65
CA GLY A 251 -1.70 -9.31 16.86
C GLY A 251 -2.90 -9.35 15.91
N ARG A 252 -3.63 -8.24 15.74
CA ARG A 252 -4.68 -8.09 14.73
C ARG A 252 -4.19 -8.41 13.31
N PRO A 253 -5.07 -8.83 12.38
CA PRO A 253 -4.65 -9.13 11.02
C PRO A 253 -4.21 -7.88 10.26
N VAL A 254 -3.09 -7.98 9.55
CA VAL A 254 -2.52 -6.90 8.74
C VAL A 254 -2.64 -7.24 7.25
N ILE A 255 -3.01 -6.26 6.43
CA ILE A 255 -3.00 -6.34 4.97
C ILE A 255 -2.11 -5.21 4.44
N LEU A 256 -1.17 -5.54 3.56
CA LEU A 256 -0.37 -4.55 2.85
C LEU A 256 -0.78 -4.44 1.38
N PHE A 257 -0.65 -3.23 0.84
CA PHE A 257 -0.82 -2.91 -0.57
C PHE A 257 0.44 -2.20 -1.06
N GLN A 258 0.94 -2.65 -2.21
CA GLN A 258 2.01 -2.00 -2.97
C GLN A 258 1.82 -2.26 -4.47
N HIS A 259 2.60 -1.66 -5.35
CA HIS A 259 2.44 -1.86 -6.79
C HIS A 259 3.21 -3.09 -7.29
N TYR A 260 4.51 -3.18 -6.97
CA TYR A 260 5.39 -4.27 -7.38
C TYR A 260 5.27 -5.50 -6.47
N GLY A 261 5.54 -6.68 -7.02
CA GLY A 261 5.35 -7.95 -6.33
C GLY A 261 6.60 -8.84 -6.30
N TRP A 262 6.37 -10.11 -6.62
CA TRP A 262 7.37 -11.17 -6.77
C TRP A 262 7.23 -11.87 -8.14
N ASP A 263 6.51 -11.24 -9.06
CA ASP A 263 6.39 -11.61 -10.46
C ASP A 263 7.72 -11.41 -11.20
N THR A 264 7.85 -12.07 -12.36
CA THR A 264 9.03 -12.00 -13.23
C THR A 264 9.51 -10.56 -13.42
N PHE A 265 8.63 -9.64 -13.80
CA PHE A 265 9.02 -8.25 -14.05
C PHE A 265 9.46 -7.53 -12.77
N SER A 266 8.85 -7.80 -11.62
CA SER A 266 9.26 -7.24 -10.32
C SER A 266 10.59 -7.78 -9.78
N VAL A 267 11.08 -8.92 -10.27
CA VAL A 267 12.31 -9.57 -9.79
C VAL A 267 13.43 -9.68 -10.83
N GLU A 268 13.16 -9.33 -12.09
CA GLU A 268 14.06 -9.50 -13.23
C GLU A 268 15.42 -8.80 -13.04
N ARG A 269 16.41 -9.34 -13.74
CA ARG A 269 17.81 -8.97 -13.60
C ARG A 269 18.46 -8.81 -14.96
N TRP A 270 19.45 -7.93 -15.04
CA TRP A 270 20.16 -7.69 -16.28
C TRP A 270 20.91 -8.95 -16.73
N ASP A 271 20.58 -9.50 -17.89
CA ASP A 271 21.38 -10.50 -18.58
C ASP A 271 22.41 -9.78 -19.48
N PRO A 272 23.71 -9.79 -19.14
CA PRO A 272 24.73 -9.12 -19.95
C PRO A 272 25.03 -9.80 -21.29
N ALA A 273 24.66 -11.08 -21.46
CA ALA A 273 24.84 -11.82 -22.70
C ALA A 273 23.69 -11.55 -23.69
N LYS A 274 22.45 -11.53 -23.21
CA LYS A 274 21.25 -11.18 -24.01
C LYS A 274 21.04 -9.68 -24.18
N ARG A 275 21.63 -8.86 -23.28
CA ARG A 275 21.46 -7.40 -23.20
C ARG A 275 20.00 -6.97 -22.99
N THR A 276 19.30 -7.71 -22.14
CA THR A 276 17.90 -7.48 -21.73
C THR A 276 17.79 -7.76 -20.23
N TYR A 277 16.69 -7.35 -19.62
CA TYR A 277 16.28 -7.94 -18.34
C TYR A 277 15.60 -9.30 -18.59
N ASP A 278 15.80 -10.23 -17.65
CA ASP A 278 15.34 -11.62 -17.70
C ASP A 278 15.32 -12.22 -16.27
N ASP A 279 14.57 -13.30 -16.06
CA ASP A 279 14.48 -14.03 -14.79
C ASP A 279 15.85 -14.62 -14.38
N ASP A 280 16.60 -15.17 -15.34
CA ASP A 280 17.90 -15.81 -15.13
C ASP A 280 19.09 -14.82 -15.14
N GLY A 281 18.84 -13.51 -15.14
CA GLY A 281 19.88 -12.48 -15.31
C GLY A 281 20.92 -12.45 -14.17
N ALA A 282 22.20 -12.61 -14.51
CA ALA A 282 23.29 -12.59 -13.53
C ALA A 282 23.72 -11.17 -13.08
N GLY A 283 23.23 -10.11 -13.71
CA GLY A 283 23.59 -8.71 -13.47
C GLY A 283 22.85 -8.04 -12.31
N ALA A 284 22.71 -6.72 -12.37
CA ALA A 284 21.94 -5.94 -11.40
C ALA A 284 20.43 -6.23 -11.50
N PRO A 285 19.65 -6.12 -10.40
CA PRO A 285 18.19 -6.10 -10.50
C PRO A 285 17.74 -4.89 -11.32
N HIS A 286 16.59 -4.99 -12.00
CA HIS A 286 15.97 -3.83 -12.65
C HIS A 286 15.39 -2.86 -11.58
N TRP A 287 14.66 -3.45 -10.64
CA TRP A 287 13.98 -2.77 -9.53
C TRP A 287 14.74 -3.01 -8.22
N TRP A 288 14.05 -3.41 -7.15
CA TRP A 288 14.68 -3.73 -5.87
C TRP A 288 15.41 -5.06 -5.89
N SER A 289 16.46 -5.16 -5.07
CA SER A 289 17.22 -6.39 -4.89
C SER A 289 16.49 -7.38 -3.98
N GLU A 290 16.97 -8.62 -3.97
CA GLU A 290 16.47 -9.60 -3.01
C GLU A 290 16.75 -9.18 -1.56
N ALA A 291 17.85 -8.45 -1.29
CA ALA A 291 18.13 -7.94 0.04
C ALA A 291 17.08 -6.92 0.51
N ASP A 292 16.55 -6.10 -0.39
CA ASP A 292 15.51 -5.10 -0.09
C ASP A 292 14.15 -5.78 0.18
N ARG A 293 13.80 -6.79 -0.61
CA ARG A 293 12.62 -7.64 -0.36
C ARG A 293 12.74 -8.38 0.97
N GLN A 294 13.92 -8.92 1.31
CA GLN A 294 14.16 -9.52 2.62
C GLN A 294 14.12 -8.47 3.76
N ALA A 295 14.53 -7.22 3.52
CA ALA A 295 14.41 -6.14 4.50
C ALA A 295 12.95 -5.75 4.77
N MET A 296 12.10 -5.73 3.74
CA MET A 296 10.65 -5.60 3.87
C MET A 296 10.06 -6.77 4.67
N LEU A 297 10.33 -8.01 4.26
CA LEU A 297 9.81 -9.20 4.97
C LEU A 297 10.30 -9.27 6.42
N ALA A 298 11.51 -8.77 6.72
CA ALA A 298 12.02 -8.63 8.08
C ALA A 298 11.29 -7.54 8.90
N ALA A 299 10.79 -6.47 8.28
CA ALA A 299 9.93 -5.48 8.94
C ALA A 299 8.56 -6.07 9.33
N LEU A 300 8.01 -6.94 8.48
CA LEU A 300 6.73 -7.63 8.71
C LEU A 300 6.82 -8.78 9.73
N LYS A 301 8.02 -9.26 10.02
CA LYS A 301 8.25 -10.46 10.83
C LYS A 301 7.79 -10.28 12.29
N GLY A 302 6.79 -11.07 12.68
CA GLY A 302 6.24 -11.09 14.04
C GLY A 302 4.81 -10.54 14.12
N TYR A 303 4.37 -9.80 13.11
CA TYR A 303 2.99 -9.35 12.97
C TYR A 303 2.13 -10.40 12.27
N ASN A 304 0.81 -10.30 12.46
CA ASN A 304 -0.16 -11.20 11.81
C ASN A 304 -0.53 -10.69 10.42
N VAL A 305 0.45 -10.50 9.53
CA VAL A 305 0.18 -10.24 8.12
C VAL A 305 -0.58 -11.43 7.55
N ILE A 306 -1.72 -11.17 6.92
CA ILE A 306 -2.59 -12.19 6.30
C ILE A 306 -2.66 -12.08 4.79
N ALA A 307 -2.27 -10.93 4.22
CA ALA A 307 -2.16 -10.72 2.79
C ALA A 307 -1.18 -9.59 2.47
N ILE A 308 -0.56 -9.70 1.31
CA ILE A 308 0.00 -8.58 0.56
C ILE A 308 -0.76 -8.59 -0.78
N PHE A 309 -1.15 -7.43 -1.29
CA PHE A 309 -1.76 -7.24 -2.60
C PHE A 309 -0.86 -6.37 -3.46
N HIS A 310 -0.77 -6.69 -4.74
CA HIS A 310 -0.03 -5.89 -5.71
C HIS A 310 -0.64 -5.91 -7.12
N GLY A 311 -0.23 -4.95 -7.96
CA GLY A 311 -0.65 -4.78 -9.35
C GLY A 311 0.47 -5.13 -10.32
N HIS A 312 0.73 -4.23 -11.27
CA HIS A 312 1.90 -4.20 -12.16
C HIS A 312 1.97 -5.28 -13.26
N GLN A 313 1.66 -6.54 -12.95
CA GLN A 313 1.80 -7.63 -13.93
C GLN A 313 0.81 -7.52 -15.12
N HIS A 314 -0.33 -6.82 -14.98
CA HIS A 314 -1.41 -6.68 -15.99
C HIS A 314 -2.09 -7.99 -16.48
N GLU A 315 -1.55 -9.16 -16.11
CA GLU A 315 -2.04 -10.50 -16.46
C GLU A 315 -3.09 -11.05 -15.46
N VAL A 316 -3.14 -12.38 -15.33
CA VAL A 316 -4.07 -13.17 -14.51
C VAL A 316 -3.71 -13.03 -13.01
N PRO A 317 -4.67 -13.10 -12.07
CA PRO A 317 -4.35 -12.98 -10.64
C PRO A 317 -3.40 -14.09 -10.18
N MET A 318 -2.27 -13.70 -9.61
CA MET A 318 -1.30 -14.62 -9.04
C MET A 318 -1.53 -14.83 -7.55
N ILE A 319 -1.26 -16.05 -7.07
CA ILE A 319 -1.25 -16.39 -5.65
C ILE A 319 0.11 -17.01 -5.34
N TYR A 320 0.99 -16.23 -4.71
CA TYR A 320 2.29 -16.72 -4.29
C TYR A 320 2.14 -17.65 -3.10
N LYS A 321 2.82 -18.80 -3.16
CA LYS A 321 3.02 -19.67 -2.01
C LYS A 321 4.27 -19.21 -1.28
N ALA A 322 4.14 -18.73 -0.05
CA ALA A 322 5.29 -18.50 0.80
C ALA A 322 6.15 -19.78 0.88
N MET A 323 7.45 -19.67 0.55
CA MET A 323 8.38 -20.78 0.77
C MET A 323 8.45 -21.08 2.27
N ALA A 324 8.15 -22.32 2.63
CA ALA A 324 8.19 -22.77 4.01
C ALA A 324 9.65 -22.90 4.47
N SER A 325 10.23 -21.82 5.01
CA SER A 325 11.35 -21.98 5.94
C SER A 325 10.85 -22.78 7.14
N THR A 326 11.60 -23.81 7.54
CA THR A 326 11.12 -24.87 8.41
C THR A 326 11.02 -24.44 9.87
N CYS A 327 9.95 -23.74 10.23
CA CYS A 327 9.40 -23.76 11.59
C CYS A 327 7.89 -23.41 11.62
N SER A 328 7.16 -24.13 12.46
CA SER A 328 5.69 -24.18 12.58
C SER A 328 4.85 -22.92 12.25
N SER A 329 3.89 -23.10 11.34
CA SER A 329 2.54 -22.50 11.36
C SER A 329 2.37 -20.97 11.40
N ARG A 330 2.42 -20.34 10.22
CA ARG A 330 1.33 -19.52 9.65
C ARG A 330 1.55 -19.42 8.13
N ARG A 331 0.48 -19.55 7.33
CA ARG A 331 0.56 -19.44 5.86
C ARG A 331 0.22 -18.00 5.49
N LEU A 332 1.08 -17.36 4.71
CA LEU A 332 0.79 -16.10 4.02
C LEU A 332 0.20 -16.41 2.64
N PRO A 333 -1.10 -16.21 2.41
CA PRO A 333 -1.64 -16.07 1.07
C PRO A 333 -1.43 -14.63 0.60
N ILE A 334 -0.49 -14.41 -0.33
CA ILE A 334 -0.42 -13.16 -1.09
C ILE A 334 -1.52 -13.26 -2.17
N TRP A 335 -2.39 -12.26 -2.25
CA TRP A 335 -3.55 -12.27 -3.14
C TRP A 335 -3.40 -11.13 -4.16
N VAL A 336 -3.70 -11.41 -5.43
CA VAL A 336 -3.85 -10.40 -6.48
C VAL A 336 -5.31 -10.40 -6.93
N ALA A 337 -5.82 -9.29 -7.46
CA ALA A 337 -7.08 -9.24 -8.21
C ALA A 337 -6.84 -8.55 -9.56
N SER A 338 -7.50 -9.02 -10.62
CA SER A 338 -7.29 -8.56 -11.99
C SER A 338 -8.60 -8.14 -12.67
N ARG A 339 -8.47 -7.31 -13.71
CA ARG A 339 -9.31 -7.21 -14.93
C ARG A 339 -10.84 -7.20 -14.78
N TRP A 340 -11.42 -6.05 -15.12
CA TRP A 340 -12.80 -5.87 -15.65
C TRP A 340 -12.79 -4.85 -16.79
#